data_AF-A0A8T8E397-F1
#
_entry.id   AF-A0A8T8E397-F1
#
_cell.length_a   1.000
_cell.length_b   1.000
_cell.length_c   1.000
_cell.angle_alpha   90.00
_cell.angle_beta   90.00
_cell.angle_gamma   90.00
#
_symmetry.space_group_name_H-M   'P 1'
#
loop_
_entity.id
_entity.type
_entity.pdbx_description
1 polymer ?
#
loop_
_entity_poly.entity_id
_entity_poly.type
_entity_poly.pdbx_seq_one_letter_code
_entity_poly.pdbx_strand_id
1 'polypeptide(L)'
;MKGNTNSPPEFDIESQEDMIESVESFVDYYANTSVSGSKKVEAQSDFIDALVEAVEVGIVTIDEIDDVLTRDEIQNKNPLGAESIKTDVKNNISESHLPLDRWLVEHTDEVVVYKSSDTNVDTSYTWKFDSGHQVELGKEVFNWYQFADELHKVSFMFDFQDPREEFEEMGSWKRKFLIPLLQEVAREKEVEGSRSEALEALQNTIRTRRAYDDLEEAYQSSGVYVETYDDPDTVYVLTSQISTIADEYSESRRSLQAEISSKKIARGKVSKKYYLENGQSVRFWKLPTDFAEPKLPDEDEGEEEDSSVSSRGGVA
;
A
#
# COMPACT_ATOMS: atom_id res chain seq x y z
N MET A 1 9.29 -37.02 57.26
CA MET A 1 10.62 -37.10 56.65
C MET A 1 10.64 -36.10 55.51
N LYS A 2 11.21 -34.91 55.72
CA LYS A 2 11.36 -33.93 54.64
C LYS A 2 12.59 -34.35 53.83
N GLY A 3 12.37 -34.81 52.60
CA GLY A 3 13.44 -35.13 51.68
C GLY A 3 14.33 -33.90 51.49
N ASN A 4 15.63 -34.07 51.67
CA ASN A 4 16.62 -33.06 51.38
C ASN A 4 16.83 -33.02 49.86
N THR A 5 15.91 -32.40 49.12
CA THR A 5 16.05 -32.22 47.68
C THR A 5 16.79 -30.91 47.41
N ASN A 6 18.12 -30.94 47.61
CA ASN A 6 19.03 -29.87 47.16
C ASN A 6 19.24 -29.91 45.63
N SER A 7 18.25 -30.36 44.86
CA SER A 7 18.30 -30.41 43.40
C SER A 7 17.50 -29.23 42.85
N PRO A 8 17.94 -28.61 41.74
CA PRO A 8 17.14 -27.63 41.03
C PRO A 8 15.74 -28.17 40.72
N PRO A 9 14.70 -27.29 40.71
CA PRO A 9 13.44 -27.63 40.04
C PRO A 9 13.72 -27.93 38.57
N GLU A 10 12.92 -28.81 37.99
CA GLU A 10 12.86 -28.98 36.54
C GLU A 10 11.83 -27.95 36.03
N PHE A 11 12.21 -27.18 35.01
CA PHE A 11 11.37 -26.14 34.44
C PHE A 11 10.88 -26.62 33.07
N ASP A 12 9.57 -26.77 32.95
CA ASP A 12 8.89 -27.17 31.73
C ASP A 12 7.65 -26.29 31.60
N ILE A 13 7.63 -25.42 30.59
CA ILE A 13 6.63 -24.36 30.45
C ILE A 13 5.81 -24.65 29.20
N GLU A 14 4.75 -25.44 29.36
CA GLU A 14 3.83 -25.79 28.27
C GLU A 14 2.60 -24.85 28.22
N SER A 15 2.42 -24.00 29.24
CA SER A 15 1.32 -23.05 29.36
C SER A 15 1.67 -21.84 30.25
N GLN A 16 0.82 -20.81 30.22
CA GLN A 16 0.93 -19.66 31.13
C GLN A 16 0.80 -20.05 32.62
N GLU A 17 0.03 -21.10 32.92
CA GLU A 17 -0.11 -21.61 34.29
C GLU A 17 1.21 -22.27 34.74
N ASP A 18 1.82 -23.07 33.87
CA ASP A 18 3.13 -23.70 34.13
C ASP A 18 4.25 -22.67 34.28
N MET A 19 4.19 -21.56 33.53
CA MET A 19 5.12 -20.43 33.71
C MET A 19 5.01 -19.84 35.12
N ILE A 20 3.80 -19.60 35.62
CA ILE A 20 3.59 -19.06 36.96
C ILE A 20 4.15 -20.03 38.01
N GLU A 21 3.83 -21.31 37.91
CA GLU A 21 4.34 -22.35 38.82
C GLU A 21 5.87 -22.47 38.78
N SER A 22 6.46 -22.34 37.59
CA SER A 22 7.91 -22.35 37.38
C SER A 22 8.59 -21.15 38.01
N VAL A 23 8.02 -19.94 37.86
CA VAL A 23 8.50 -18.70 38.51
C VAL A 23 8.45 -18.83 40.03
N GLU A 24 7.34 -19.32 40.58
CA GLU A 24 7.19 -19.51 42.03
C GLU A 24 8.19 -20.54 42.57
N SER A 25 8.35 -21.66 41.87
CA SER A 25 9.31 -22.73 42.21
C SER A 25 10.75 -22.24 42.16
N PHE A 26 11.10 -21.45 41.15
CA PHE A 26 12.42 -20.83 41.01
C PHE A 26 12.71 -19.89 42.18
N VAL A 27 11.79 -18.98 42.49
CA VAL A 27 11.93 -17.99 43.56
C VAL A 27 12.08 -18.66 44.93
N ASP A 28 11.25 -19.66 45.23
CA ASP A 28 11.32 -20.40 46.49
C ASP A 28 12.63 -21.22 46.60
N TYR A 29 13.09 -21.83 45.50
CA TYR A 29 14.38 -22.53 45.45
C TYR A 29 15.55 -21.56 45.70
N TYR A 30 15.53 -20.38 45.07
CA TYR A 30 16.62 -19.41 45.15
C TYR A 30 16.66 -18.69 46.51
N ALA A 31 15.50 -18.47 47.14
CA ALA A 31 15.39 -17.91 48.48
C ALA A 31 15.93 -18.86 49.57
N ASN A 32 16.02 -20.17 49.29
CA ASN A 32 16.57 -21.14 50.23
C ASN A 32 18.09 -20.94 50.43
N THR A 33 18.49 -20.65 51.66
CA THR A 33 19.89 -20.40 52.05
C THR A 33 20.74 -21.66 52.14
N SER A 34 20.13 -22.85 52.06
CA SER A 34 20.81 -24.14 52.15
C SER A 34 21.38 -24.63 50.80
N VAL A 35 21.05 -23.97 49.71
CA VAL A 35 21.51 -24.31 48.34
C VAL A 35 22.84 -23.63 48.05
N SER A 36 23.81 -24.39 47.54
CA SER A 36 25.14 -23.87 47.19
C SER A 36 25.08 -22.94 45.97
N GLY A 37 25.95 -21.92 45.92
CA GLY A 37 25.97 -20.92 44.84
C GLY A 37 26.04 -21.50 43.43
N SER A 38 26.82 -22.57 43.19
CA SER A 38 26.88 -23.22 41.87
C SER A 38 25.55 -23.80 41.40
N LYS A 39 24.75 -24.34 42.32
CA LYS A 39 23.43 -24.92 42.02
C LYS A 39 22.35 -23.86 41.82
N LYS A 40 22.58 -22.66 42.37
CA LYS A 40 21.73 -21.50 42.10
C LYS A 40 21.98 -20.96 40.69
N VAL A 41 23.24 -20.91 40.27
CA VAL A 41 23.61 -20.52 38.89
C VAL A 41 23.06 -21.52 37.86
N GLU A 42 23.18 -22.83 38.12
CA GLU A 42 22.61 -23.88 37.26
C GLU A 42 21.08 -23.72 37.13
N ALA A 43 20.37 -23.63 38.27
CA ALA A 43 18.92 -23.41 38.25
C ALA A 43 18.49 -22.08 37.60
N GLN A 44 19.32 -21.04 37.66
CA GLN A 44 19.06 -19.78 36.95
C GLN A 44 19.20 -19.96 35.44
N SER A 45 20.22 -20.67 34.98
CA SER A 45 20.40 -20.99 33.56
C SER A 45 19.21 -21.79 33.05
N ASP A 46 18.88 -22.92 33.71
CA ASP A 46 17.79 -23.81 33.28
C ASP A 46 16.44 -23.08 33.26
N PHE A 47 16.21 -22.18 34.22
CA PHE A 47 15.00 -21.37 34.27
C PHE A 47 14.91 -20.33 33.15
N ILE A 48 16.02 -19.65 32.84
CA ILE A 48 16.09 -18.70 31.73
C ILE A 48 15.87 -19.44 30.41
N ASP A 49 16.51 -20.58 30.22
CA ASP A 49 16.39 -21.40 29.00
C ASP A 49 14.93 -21.85 28.77
N ALA A 50 14.24 -22.31 29.81
CA ALA A 50 12.82 -22.68 29.74
C ALA A 50 11.90 -21.49 29.41
N LEU A 51 12.19 -20.30 29.96
CA LEU A 51 11.44 -19.08 29.60
C LEU A 51 11.70 -18.65 28.16
N VAL A 52 12.94 -18.76 27.68
CA VAL A 52 13.31 -18.46 26.28
C VAL A 52 12.54 -19.40 25.36
N GLU A 53 12.62 -20.71 25.59
CA GLU A 53 11.91 -21.71 24.77
C GLU A 53 10.40 -21.44 24.73
N ALA A 54 9.78 -21.16 25.88
CA ALA A 54 8.35 -20.85 25.96
C ALA A 54 7.96 -19.58 25.17
N VAL A 55 8.84 -18.58 25.12
CA VAL A 55 8.64 -17.39 24.29
C VAL A 55 8.82 -17.70 22.80
N GLU A 56 9.87 -18.43 22.44
CA GLU A 56 10.17 -18.81 21.04
C GLU A 56 9.02 -19.63 20.41
N VAL A 57 8.39 -20.51 21.19
CA VAL A 57 7.24 -21.32 20.71
C VAL A 57 5.88 -20.62 20.90
N GLY A 58 5.88 -19.38 21.40
CA GLY A 58 4.68 -18.55 21.53
C GLY A 58 3.69 -18.97 22.61
N ILE A 59 4.15 -19.70 23.63
CA ILE A 59 3.32 -20.09 24.79
C ILE A 59 3.10 -18.90 25.72
N VAL A 60 4.12 -18.04 25.87
CA VAL A 60 4.06 -16.81 26.68
C VAL A 60 4.78 -15.66 25.97
N THR A 61 4.45 -14.43 26.35
CA THR A 61 5.11 -13.21 25.89
C THR A 61 6.06 -12.65 26.95
N ILE A 62 7.02 -11.83 26.53
CA ILE A 62 7.95 -11.14 27.45
C ILE A 62 7.21 -10.23 28.44
N ASP A 63 6.11 -9.61 28.00
CA ASP A 63 5.28 -8.77 28.87
C ASP A 63 4.54 -9.60 29.93
N GLU A 64 4.05 -10.79 29.57
CA GLU A 64 3.45 -11.72 30.54
C GLU A 64 4.47 -12.21 31.57
N ILE A 65 5.72 -12.48 31.16
CA ILE A 65 6.81 -12.82 32.09
C ILE A 65 7.04 -11.66 33.08
N ASP A 66 7.08 -10.42 32.58
CA ASP A 66 7.26 -9.22 33.40
C ASP A 66 6.11 -9.03 34.40
N ASP A 67 4.87 -9.19 33.96
CA ASP A 67 3.67 -9.11 34.79
C ASP A 67 3.70 -10.13 35.94
N VAL A 68 4.24 -11.34 35.72
CA VAL A 68 4.37 -12.34 36.77
C VAL A 68 5.53 -12.03 37.71
N LEU A 69 6.71 -11.66 37.18
CA LEU A 69 7.89 -11.35 37.99
C LEU A 69 7.74 -10.09 38.86
N THR A 70 6.84 -9.18 38.47
CA THR A 70 6.57 -7.93 39.19
C THR A 70 5.43 -8.04 40.22
N ARG A 71 4.75 -9.19 40.34
CA ARG A 71 3.75 -9.40 41.40
C ARG A 71 4.39 -9.23 42.77
N ASP A 72 3.70 -8.51 43.68
CA ASP A 72 4.21 -8.19 45.02
C ASP A 72 4.76 -9.41 45.79
N GLU A 73 4.11 -10.57 45.66
CA GLU A 73 4.49 -11.81 46.34
C GLU A 73 5.80 -12.42 45.81
N ILE A 74 6.08 -12.21 44.52
CA ILE A 74 7.26 -12.69 43.81
C ILE A 74 8.39 -11.67 43.92
N GLN A 75 8.11 -10.39 43.69
CA GLN A 75 9.11 -9.32 43.69
C GLN A 75 9.84 -9.20 45.04
N ASN A 76 9.12 -9.38 46.16
CA ASN A 76 9.72 -9.32 47.49
C ASN A 76 10.64 -10.52 47.82
N LYS A 77 10.50 -11.63 47.08
CA LYS A 77 11.27 -12.85 47.27
C LYS A 77 12.29 -13.09 46.17
N ASN A 78 12.14 -12.45 45.00
CA ASN A 78 13.00 -12.59 43.84
C ASN A 78 14.39 -11.99 44.13
N PRO A 79 15.43 -12.82 44.26
CA PRO A 79 16.76 -12.37 44.67
C PRO A 79 17.58 -11.76 43.52
N LEU A 80 17.15 -11.96 42.27
CA LEU A 80 17.82 -11.45 41.06
C LEU A 80 17.18 -10.15 40.54
N GLY A 81 15.93 -9.90 40.94
CA GLY A 81 15.12 -8.80 40.43
C GLY A 81 14.51 -9.11 39.07
N ALA A 82 13.26 -8.67 38.87
CA ALA A 82 12.50 -8.92 37.65
C ALA A 82 13.24 -8.42 36.39
N GLU A 83 13.82 -7.23 36.47
CA GLU A 83 14.58 -6.61 35.37
C GLU A 83 15.79 -7.44 34.91
N SER A 84 16.50 -8.12 35.82
CA SER A 84 17.65 -8.95 35.45
C SER A 84 17.21 -10.16 34.64
N ILE A 85 16.19 -10.88 35.11
CA ILE A 85 15.66 -12.07 34.44
C ILE A 85 15.07 -11.69 33.09
N LYS A 86 14.31 -10.59 33.04
CA LYS A 86 13.77 -10.04 31.78
C LYS A 86 14.86 -9.69 30.79
N THR A 87 15.95 -9.07 31.26
CA THR A 87 17.10 -8.71 30.42
C THR A 87 17.80 -9.95 29.90
N ASP A 88 18.01 -10.96 30.74
CA ASP A 88 18.67 -12.20 30.33
C ASP A 88 17.82 -12.99 29.32
N VAL A 89 16.50 -13.12 29.54
CA VAL A 89 15.59 -13.74 28.56
C VAL A 89 15.61 -12.98 27.23
N LYS A 90 15.52 -11.65 27.26
CA LYS A 90 15.63 -10.81 26.05
C LYS A 90 16.96 -11.00 25.31
N ASN A 91 18.07 -11.07 26.03
CA ASN A 91 19.39 -11.24 25.43
C ASN A 91 19.54 -12.63 24.80
N ASN A 92 19.01 -13.69 25.41
CA ASN A 92 19.09 -15.03 24.85
C ASN A 92 18.20 -15.20 23.60
N ILE A 93 16.99 -14.62 23.61
CA ILE A 93 16.16 -14.50 22.39
C ILE A 93 16.88 -13.67 21.32
N SER A 94 17.73 -12.72 21.73
CA SER A 94 18.55 -11.90 20.82
C SER A 94 19.69 -12.61 20.15
N GLU A 95 20.17 -13.70 20.71
CA GLU A 95 21.17 -14.53 20.07
C GLU A 95 20.56 -15.53 19.07
N SER A 96 19.27 -15.89 19.20
CA SER A 96 18.57 -16.84 18.32
C SER A 96 17.84 -16.18 17.13
N HIS A 97 17.34 -14.95 17.26
CA HIS A 97 16.55 -14.30 16.20
C HIS A 97 17.28 -13.17 15.48
N LEU A 98 17.06 -13.09 14.16
CA LEU A 98 17.66 -12.05 13.33
C LEU A 98 16.99 -10.69 13.61
N PRO A 99 17.77 -9.59 13.69
CA PRO A 99 17.20 -8.23 13.64
C PRO A 99 16.34 -8.04 12.40
N LEU A 100 15.23 -7.30 12.51
CA LEU A 100 14.25 -7.11 11.42
C LEU A 100 14.91 -6.69 10.10
N ASP A 101 15.93 -5.83 10.14
CA ASP A 101 16.64 -5.41 8.92
C ASP A 101 17.34 -6.59 8.21
N ARG A 102 17.93 -7.53 8.95
CA ARG A 102 18.54 -8.74 8.39
C ARG A 102 17.51 -9.76 7.99
N TRP A 103 16.50 -9.96 8.84
CA TRP A 103 15.38 -10.86 8.56
C TRP A 103 14.73 -10.51 7.21
N LEU A 104 14.49 -9.22 6.95
CA LEU A 104 13.94 -8.77 5.67
C LEU A 104 14.87 -9.03 4.49
N VAL A 105 16.20 -8.90 4.66
CA VAL A 105 17.15 -9.21 3.58
C VAL A 105 17.16 -10.71 3.27
N GLU A 106 17.05 -11.56 4.28
CA GLU A 106 17.14 -13.02 4.12
C GLU A 106 15.84 -13.67 3.65
N HIS A 107 14.69 -13.15 4.08
CA HIS A 107 13.39 -13.78 3.86
C HIS A 107 12.51 -13.08 2.82
N THR A 108 12.87 -11.89 2.32
CA THR A 108 12.12 -11.25 1.23
C THR A 108 12.50 -11.87 -0.11
N ASP A 109 11.54 -12.52 -0.77
CA ASP A 109 11.70 -13.09 -2.10
C ASP A 109 11.50 -12.04 -3.19
N GLU A 110 10.41 -11.25 -3.08
CA GLU A 110 10.07 -10.23 -4.07
C GLU A 110 9.36 -9.05 -3.41
N VAL A 111 9.69 -7.83 -3.86
CA VAL A 111 8.86 -6.65 -3.58
C VAL A 111 8.31 -6.09 -4.89
N VAL A 112 7.00 -5.97 -5.00
CA VAL A 112 6.33 -5.34 -6.15
C VAL A 112 5.88 -3.94 -5.75
N VAL A 113 6.39 -2.93 -6.46
CA VAL A 113 6.02 -1.52 -6.27
C VAL A 113 4.96 -1.17 -7.30
N TYR A 114 3.74 -0.93 -6.83
CA TYR A 114 2.64 -0.53 -7.69
C TYR A 114 2.60 0.99 -7.80
N LYS A 115 2.92 1.48 -9.00
CA LYS A 115 2.78 2.89 -9.35
C LYS A 115 1.56 3.07 -10.22
N SER A 116 0.58 3.82 -9.73
CA SER A 116 -0.57 4.19 -10.55
C SER A 116 -0.17 5.26 -11.57
N SER A 117 -0.71 5.18 -12.78
CA SER A 117 -0.62 6.23 -13.80
C SER A 117 -1.46 7.47 -13.47
N ASP A 118 -2.33 7.39 -12.44
CA ASP A 118 -3.13 8.50 -11.96
C ASP A 118 -2.33 9.45 -11.09
N THR A 119 -2.62 10.74 -11.23
CA THR A 119 -1.97 11.76 -10.43
C THR A 119 -2.46 11.68 -8.98
N ASN A 120 -1.52 11.79 -8.03
CA ASN A 120 -1.77 11.84 -6.58
C ASN A 120 -2.40 10.55 -6.02
N VAL A 121 -2.19 9.40 -6.66
CA VAL A 121 -2.45 8.09 -6.05
C VAL A 121 -1.17 7.62 -5.37
N ASP A 122 -1.31 7.14 -4.13
CA ASP A 122 -0.16 6.68 -3.36
C ASP A 122 0.40 5.37 -3.93
N THR A 123 1.72 5.25 -3.86
CA THR A 123 2.43 4.02 -4.20
C THR A 123 2.17 2.97 -3.13
N SER A 124 1.72 1.77 -3.54
CA SER A 124 1.65 0.61 -2.65
C SER A 124 2.80 -0.36 -2.92
N TYR A 125 3.18 -1.09 -1.88
CA TYR A 125 4.29 -2.04 -1.87
C TYR A 125 3.75 -3.39 -1.46
N THR A 126 3.91 -4.39 -2.31
CA THR A 126 3.58 -5.78 -1.97
C THR A 126 4.85 -6.54 -1.71
N TRP A 127 5.02 -7.00 -0.48
CA TRP A 127 6.13 -7.82 -0.03
C TRP A 127 5.73 -9.28 -0.09
N LYS A 128 6.56 -10.12 -0.71
CA LYS A 128 6.43 -11.58 -0.71
C LYS A 128 7.64 -12.17 0.00
N PHE A 129 7.36 -13.08 0.91
CA PHE A 129 8.39 -13.76 1.69
C PHE A 129 8.58 -15.20 1.20
N ASP A 130 9.76 -15.76 1.45
CA ASP A 130 10.12 -17.15 1.13
C ASP A 130 9.16 -18.19 1.74
N SER A 131 8.55 -17.85 2.89
CA SER A 131 7.49 -18.61 3.56
C SER A 131 6.17 -18.66 2.78
N GLY A 132 6.04 -17.90 1.70
CA GLY A 132 4.83 -17.81 0.86
C GLY A 132 3.80 -16.78 1.36
N HIS A 133 4.03 -16.13 2.49
CA HIS A 133 3.20 -15.03 2.98
C HIS A 133 3.37 -13.76 2.12
N GLN A 134 2.31 -12.96 2.05
CA GLN A 134 2.30 -11.70 1.32
C GLN A 134 1.71 -10.58 2.18
N VAL A 135 2.37 -9.41 2.19
CA VAL A 135 1.97 -8.23 2.96
C VAL A 135 1.88 -7.03 2.03
N GLU A 136 0.78 -6.29 2.06
CA GLU A 136 0.61 -5.03 1.32
C GLU A 136 0.77 -3.84 2.25
N LEU A 137 1.73 -2.96 1.93
CA LEU A 137 2.08 -1.78 2.72
C LEU A 137 1.90 -0.51 1.89
N GLY A 138 1.31 0.51 2.50
CA GLY A 138 1.24 1.85 1.93
C GLY A 138 2.53 2.65 2.14
N LYS A 139 2.67 3.77 1.42
CA LYS A 139 3.79 4.72 1.55
C LYS A 139 3.95 5.32 2.95
N GLU A 140 2.93 5.25 3.79
CA GLU A 140 2.96 5.78 5.16
C GLU A 140 3.68 4.85 6.16
N VAL A 141 3.89 3.57 5.82
CA VAL A 141 4.43 2.53 6.74
C VAL A 141 5.97 2.45 6.71
N PHE A 142 6.65 3.59 6.67
CA PHE A 142 8.12 3.65 6.63
C PHE A 142 8.77 3.86 7.99
N ASN A 143 8.05 3.57 9.06
CA ASN A 143 8.61 3.45 10.39
C ASN A 143 8.75 1.97 10.75
N TRP A 144 9.87 1.58 11.36
CA TRP A 144 10.17 0.17 11.60
C TRP A 144 9.14 -0.49 12.52
N TYR A 145 8.64 0.22 13.55
CA TYR A 145 7.63 -0.36 14.46
C TYR A 145 6.28 -0.57 13.77
N GLN A 146 5.87 0.33 12.86
CA GLN A 146 4.63 0.15 12.09
C GLN A 146 4.81 -0.98 11.08
N PHE A 147 6.00 -1.09 10.50
CA PHE A 147 6.33 -2.17 9.58
C PHE A 147 6.25 -3.53 10.28
N ALA A 148 6.88 -3.67 11.44
CA ALA A 148 6.82 -4.87 12.28
C ALA A 148 5.38 -5.23 12.66
N ASP A 149 4.58 -4.25 13.08
CA ASP A 149 3.17 -4.46 13.42
C ASP A 149 2.35 -5.01 12.23
N GLU A 150 2.56 -4.47 11.02
CA GLU A 150 1.90 -4.99 9.81
C GLU A 150 2.37 -6.41 9.43
N LEU A 151 3.64 -6.75 9.67
CA LEU A 151 4.13 -8.13 9.47
C LEU A 151 3.44 -9.10 10.43
N HIS A 152 3.38 -8.78 11.73
CA HIS A 152 2.76 -9.64 12.73
C HIS A 152 1.24 -9.81 12.54
N LYS A 153 0.55 -8.82 11.95
CA LYS A 153 -0.87 -8.97 11.56
C LYS A 153 -1.08 -10.06 10.50
N VAL A 154 -0.09 -10.31 9.66
CA VAL A 154 -0.18 -11.32 8.60
C VAL A 154 0.28 -12.68 9.08
N SER A 155 1.35 -12.74 9.87
CA SER A 155 1.83 -13.99 10.44
C SER A 155 2.52 -13.78 11.79
N PHE A 156 2.06 -14.53 12.78
CA PHE A 156 2.70 -14.63 14.09
C PHE A 156 3.96 -15.51 14.07
N MET A 157 4.23 -16.21 12.95
CA MET A 157 5.43 -17.02 12.75
C MET A 157 6.63 -16.18 12.27
N PHE A 158 6.42 -14.90 11.97
CA PHE A 158 7.53 -14.02 11.65
C PHE A 158 8.25 -13.68 12.93
N ASP A 159 9.43 -14.27 13.07
CA ASP A 159 10.26 -14.12 14.26
C ASP A 159 11.48 -13.27 13.94
N PHE A 160 11.43 -12.03 14.40
CA PHE A 160 12.50 -11.07 14.23
C PHE A 160 12.56 -10.14 15.44
N GLN A 161 13.74 -9.56 15.64
CA GLN A 161 13.95 -8.56 16.66
C GLN A 161 13.78 -7.15 16.14
N ASP A 162 13.82 -6.18 17.06
CA ASP A 162 14.05 -4.79 16.72
C ASP A 162 15.26 -4.66 15.78
N PRO A 163 15.21 -3.71 14.83
CA PRO A 163 16.30 -3.52 13.88
C PRO A 163 17.56 -3.08 14.63
N ARG A 164 18.74 -3.29 14.02
CA ARG A 164 20.01 -2.85 14.61
C ARG A 164 19.97 -1.36 15.01
N GLU A 165 20.62 -1.01 16.13
CA GLU A 165 20.63 0.35 16.72
C GLU A 165 20.85 1.49 15.70
N GLU A 166 21.67 1.25 14.68
CA GLU A 166 21.95 2.21 13.60
C GLU A 166 20.73 2.63 12.76
N PHE A 167 19.63 1.87 12.85
CA PHE A 167 18.37 2.09 12.16
C PHE A 167 17.21 2.52 13.07
N GLU A 168 17.35 2.37 14.39
CA GLU A 168 16.34 2.80 15.36
C GLU A 168 16.13 4.32 15.35
N GLU A 169 17.18 5.09 15.01
CA GLU A 169 17.11 6.55 14.91
C GLU A 169 16.07 6.99 13.87
N MET A 170 15.31 8.04 14.21
CA MET A 170 14.21 8.55 13.39
C MET A 170 14.63 8.80 11.93
N GLY A 171 14.04 8.02 11.01
CA GLY A 171 14.29 8.11 9.58
C GLY A 171 15.60 7.50 9.10
N SER A 172 16.42 6.90 9.98
CA SER A 172 17.58 6.08 9.59
C SER A 172 17.11 4.76 8.98
N TRP A 173 16.14 4.07 9.60
CA TRP A 173 15.44 2.91 9.02
C TRP A 173 15.06 3.11 7.53
N LYS A 174 14.27 4.15 7.26
CA LYS A 174 13.81 4.45 5.90
C LYS A 174 14.97 4.76 4.95
N ARG A 175 15.87 5.67 5.34
CA ARG A 175 16.87 6.25 4.44
C ARG A 175 18.07 5.34 4.22
N LYS A 176 18.54 4.65 5.25
CA LYS A 176 19.77 3.86 5.23
C LYS A 176 19.53 2.38 4.96
N PHE A 177 18.35 1.85 5.26
CA PHE A 177 18.04 0.44 5.08
C PHE A 177 16.96 0.21 4.02
N LEU A 178 15.75 0.70 4.24
CA LEU A 178 14.60 0.30 3.44
C LEU A 178 14.67 0.80 1.99
N ILE A 179 15.07 2.06 1.76
CA ILE A 179 15.25 2.59 0.39
C ILE A 179 16.32 1.80 -0.37
N PRO A 180 17.54 1.58 0.17
CA PRO A 180 18.53 0.71 -0.47
C PRO A 180 18.01 -0.71 -0.75
N LEU A 181 17.35 -1.36 0.22
CA LEU A 181 16.78 -2.69 0.01
C LEU A 181 15.78 -2.69 -1.15
N LEU A 182 14.84 -1.75 -1.16
CA LEU A 182 13.86 -1.61 -2.25
C LEU A 182 14.53 -1.37 -3.61
N GLN A 183 15.65 -0.65 -3.67
CA GLN A 183 16.40 -0.47 -4.93
C GLN A 183 17.01 -1.78 -5.45
N GLU A 184 17.30 -2.73 -4.56
CA GLU A 184 17.91 -4.02 -4.90
C GLU A 184 16.87 -5.08 -5.25
N VAL A 185 15.80 -5.22 -4.45
CA VAL A 185 14.84 -6.32 -4.56
C VAL A 185 13.53 -5.95 -5.24
N ALA A 186 13.22 -4.65 -5.36
CA ALA A 186 11.90 -4.25 -5.82
C ALA A 186 11.78 -4.20 -7.35
N ARG A 187 10.65 -4.67 -7.85
CA ARG A 187 10.23 -4.56 -9.24
C ARG A 187 9.08 -3.58 -9.35
N GLU A 188 9.22 -2.62 -10.25
CA GLU A 188 8.17 -1.66 -10.51
C GLU A 188 7.13 -2.27 -11.46
N LYS A 189 5.86 -2.15 -11.08
CA LYS A 189 4.73 -2.47 -11.94
C LYS A 189 3.85 -1.23 -12.04
N GLU A 190 3.75 -0.70 -13.25
CA GLU A 190 2.81 0.36 -13.55
C GLU A 190 1.41 -0.25 -13.67
N VAL A 191 0.44 0.37 -13.01
CA VAL A 191 -0.96 -0.01 -13.08
C VAL A 191 -1.72 1.19 -13.59
N GLU A 192 -2.49 0.99 -14.65
CA GLU A 192 -3.39 2.03 -15.14
C GLU A 192 -4.42 2.34 -14.05
N GLY A 193 -4.45 3.60 -13.63
CA GLY A 193 -5.45 4.07 -12.70
C GLY A 193 -6.76 4.40 -13.41
N SER A 194 -7.87 4.37 -12.66
CA SER A 194 -9.22 4.62 -13.17
C SER A 194 -9.36 5.96 -13.89
N ARG A 195 -8.63 7.01 -13.47
CA ARG A 195 -8.68 8.32 -14.15
C ARG A 195 -7.93 8.30 -15.46
N SER A 196 -6.83 7.56 -15.54
CA SER A 196 -6.04 7.43 -16.76
C SER A 196 -6.82 6.67 -17.82
N GLU A 197 -7.47 5.57 -17.43
CA GLU A 197 -8.39 4.83 -18.31
C GLU A 197 -9.57 5.72 -18.76
N ALA A 198 -10.17 6.48 -17.84
CA ALA A 198 -11.23 7.42 -18.18
C ALA A 198 -10.77 8.55 -19.13
N LEU A 199 -9.52 9.01 -19.01
CA LEU A 199 -8.95 9.98 -19.95
C LEU A 199 -8.72 9.36 -21.32
N GLU A 200 -8.28 8.10 -21.40
CA GLU A 200 -8.16 7.40 -22.67
C GLU A 200 -9.53 7.19 -23.34
N ALA A 201 -10.55 6.80 -22.56
CA ALA A 201 -11.93 6.70 -23.03
C ALA A 201 -12.45 8.05 -23.55
N LEU A 202 -12.07 9.16 -22.91
CA LEU A 202 -12.38 10.50 -23.40
C LEU A 202 -11.66 10.82 -24.71
N GLN A 203 -10.37 10.51 -24.84
CA GLN A 203 -9.66 10.68 -26.10
C GLN A 203 -10.29 9.86 -27.23
N ASN A 204 -10.63 8.61 -26.96
CA ASN A 204 -11.29 7.73 -27.92
C ASN A 204 -12.67 8.25 -28.30
N THR A 205 -13.41 8.83 -27.34
CA THR A 205 -14.68 9.52 -27.62
C THR A 205 -14.49 10.69 -28.59
N ILE A 206 -13.43 11.48 -28.44
CA ILE A 206 -13.11 12.60 -29.33
C ILE A 206 -12.74 12.10 -30.74
N ARG A 207 -11.87 11.08 -30.83
CA ARG A 207 -11.38 10.52 -32.09
C ARG A 207 -12.48 9.84 -32.92
N THR A 208 -13.46 9.23 -32.26
CA THR A 208 -14.48 8.40 -32.93
C THR A 208 -15.77 9.13 -33.25
N ARG A 209 -16.13 10.17 -32.48
CA ARG A 209 -17.33 10.95 -32.74
C ARG A 209 -17.11 11.91 -33.90
N ARG A 210 -18.18 12.17 -34.66
CA ARG A 210 -18.19 13.16 -35.74
C ARG A 210 -17.96 14.56 -35.16
N ALA A 211 -17.03 15.28 -35.76
CA ALA A 211 -16.81 16.69 -35.51
C ALA A 211 -17.83 17.54 -36.28
N TYR A 212 -18.26 18.64 -35.67
CA TYR A 212 -19.14 19.64 -36.27
C TYR A 212 -18.53 21.02 -36.01
N ASP A 213 -18.65 21.90 -37.00
CA ASP A 213 -18.30 23.32 -36.93
C ASP A 213 -19.50 24.19 -36.47
N ASP A 214 -20.69 23.61 -36.38
CA ASP A 214 -21.86 24.19 -35.74
C ASP A 214 -22.10 23.61 -34.33
N LEU A 215 -22.32 24.51 -33.36
CA LEU A 215 -22.47 24.15 -31.96
C LEU A 215 -23.81 23.46 -31.65
N GLU A 216 -24.88 23.84 -32.35
CA GLU A 216 -26.21 23.26 -32.15
C GLU A 216 -26.29 21.86 -32.78
N GLU A 217 -25.71 21.66 -33.95
CA GLU A 217 -25.58 20.34 -34.58
C GLU A 217 -24.71 19.40 -33.73
N ALA A 218 -23.59 19.89 -33.20
CA ALA A 218 -22.77 19.12 -32.25
C ALA A 218 -23.57 18.70 -31.01
N TYR A 219 -24.42 19.58 -30.48
CA TYR A 219 -25.27 19.26 -29.34
C TYR A 219 -26.34 18.21 -29.68
N GLN A 220 -27.10 18.43 -30.75
CA GLN A 220 -28.22 17.57 -31.15
C GLN A 220 -27.75 16.17 -31.54
N SER A 221 -26.65 16.09 -32.29
CA SER A 221 -26.06 14.83 -32.74
C SER A 221 -25.19 14.15 -31.67
N SER A 222 -25.06 14.76 -30.49
CA SER A 222 -24.08 14.34 -29.47
C SER A 222 -22.68 14.16 -30.07
N GLY A 223 -22.29 15.06 -30.97
CA GLY A 223 -20.98 15.10 -31.61
C GLY A 223 -19.93 15.77 -30.74
N VAL A 224 -18.87 16.19 -31.42
CA VAL A 224 -17.80 17.02 -30.88
C VAL A 224 -17.82 18.34 -31.64
N TYR A 225 -17.71 19.46 -30.93
CA TYR A 225 -17.68 20.79 -31.57
C TYR A 225 -16.22 21.22 -31.78
N VAL A 226 -15.89 21.71 -32.97
CA VAL A 226 -14.56 22.23 -33.33
C VAL A 226 -14.74 23.65 -33.84
N GLU A 227 -14.11 24.61 -33.16
CA GLU A 227 -14.17 26.01 -33.54
C GLU A 227 -13.13 26.30 -34.61
N THR A 228 -13.52 26.44 -35.87
CA THR A 228 -12.57 26.57 -36.99
C THR A 228 -11.99 27.99 -37.13
N TYR A 229 -12.63 29.01 -36.57
CA TYR A 229 -12.25 30.41 -36.80
C TYR A 229 -11.47 31.04 -35.65
N ASP A 230 -12.04 31.05 -34.44
CA ASP A 230 -11.48 31.80 -33.31
C ASP A 230 -10.50 30.97 -32.47
N ASP A 231 -10.59 29.64 -32.52
CA ASP A 231 -9.87 28.73 -31.62
C ASP A 231 -9.65 27.34 -32.26
N PRO A 232 -8.94 27.26 -33.41
CA PRO A 232 -8.81 26.04 -34.23
C PRO A 232 -8.09 24.89 -33.52
N ASP A 233 -7.29 25.20 -32.50
CA ASP A 233 -6.55 24.20 -31.71
C ASP A 233 -7.37 23.66 -30.53
N THR A 234 -8.68 23.88 -30.54
CA THR A 234 -9.57 23.51 -29.43
C THR A 234 -10.73 22.64 -29.90
N VAL A 235 -10.92 21.56 -29.16
CA VAL A 235 -12.05 20.65 -29.25
C VAL A 235 -12.98 20.81 -28.06
N TYR A 236 -14.29 20.78 -28.31
CA TYR A 236 -15.33 20.97 -27.31
C TYR A 236 -16.20 19.72 -27.19
N VAL A 237 -16.18 19.10 -26.00
CA VAL A 237 -16.88 17.85 -25.70
C VAL A 237 -18.04 18.11 -24.74
N LEU A 238 -19.21 17.50 -24.97
CA LEU A 238 -20.38 17.74 -24.12
C LEU A 238 -20.13 17.27 -22.69
N THR A 239 -20.51 18.08 -21.71
CA THR A 239 -20.37 17.72 -20.29
C THR A 239 -21.14 16.44 -19.92
N SER A 240 -22.22 16.13 -20.63
CA SER A 240 -22.96 14.87 -20.45
C SER A 240 -22.10 13.65 -20.81
N GLN A 241 -21.36 13.70 -21.93
CA GLN A 241 -20.43 12.63 -22.33
C GLN A 241 -19.33 12.45 -21.27
N ILE A 242 -18.76 13.55 -20.76
CA ILE A 242 -17.78 13.48 -19.67
C ILE A 242 -18.36 12.84 -18.41
N SER A 243 -19.65 13.11 -18.11
CA SER A 243 -20.31 12.53 -16.94
C SER A 243 -20.46 11.03 -17.12
N THR A 244 -20.91 10.57 -18.29
CA THR A 244 -21.02 9.13 -18.60
C THR A 244 -19.68 8.41 -18.47
N ILE A 245 -18.60 9.00 -19.01
CA ILE A 245 -17.26 8.41 -18.90
C ILE A 245 -16.81 8.38 -17.44
N ALA A 246 -16.98 9.47 -16.69
CA ALA A 246 -16.61 9.50 -15.28
C ALA A 246 -17.35 8.40 -14.49
N ASP A 247 -18.66 8.26 -14.71
CA ASP A 247 -19.48 7.27 -14.01
C ASP A 247 -19.07 5.83 -14.35
N GLU A 248 -18.71 5.54 -15.61
CA GLU A 248 -18.25 4.22 -16.06
C GLU A 248 -16.99 3.74 -15.32
N TYR A 249 -16.07 4.66 -15.04
CA TYR A 249 -14.83 4.39 -14.32
C TYR A 249 -14.91 4.70 -12.82
N SER A 250 -16.12 4.88 -12.27
CA SER A 250 -16.36 5.23 -10.86
C SER A 250 -15.62 6.49 -10.39
N GLU A 251 -15.38 7.41 -11.32
CA GLU A 251 -14.70 8.67 -11.09
C GLU A 251 -15.67 9.84 -11.04
N SER A 252 -15.20 10.97 -10.53
CA SER A 252 -15.96 12.23 -10.61
C SER A 252 -15.42 13.10 -11.74
N ARG A 253 -16.29 13.92 -12.35
CA ARG A 253 -15.85 14.99 -13.27
C ARG A 253 -14.79 15.90 -12.66
N ARG A 254 -14.85 16.14 -11.35
CA ARG A 254 -13.86 16.95 -10.65
C ARG A 254 -12.51 16.22 -10.57
N SER A 255 -12.51 14.91 -10.38
CA SER A 255 -11.32 14.05 -10.43
C SER A 255 -10.67 14.11 -11.80
N LEU A 256 -11.45 13.93 -12.87
CA LEU A 256 -10.94 14.02 -14.25
C LEU A 256 -10.40 15.42 -14.57
N GLN A 257 -11.08 16.49 -14.12
CA GLN A 257 -10.58 17.85 -14.29
C GLN A 257 -9.25 18.06 -13.54
N ALA A 258 -9.10 17.49 -12.35
CA ALA A 258 -7.86 17.54 -11.59
C ALA A 258 -6.73 16.80 -12.33
N GLU A 259 -7.03 15.63 -12.90
CA GLU A 259 -6.10 14.82 -13.70
C GLU A 259 -5.64 15.55 -14.98
N ILE A 260 -6.56 16.18 -15.70
CA ILE A 260 -6.23 16.99 -16.89
C ILE A 260 -5.33 18.17 -16.51
N SER A 261 -5.61 18.79 -15.35
CA SER A 261 -4.84 19.92 -14.85
C SER A 261 -3.43 19.50 -14.41
N SER A 262 -3.30 18.35 -13.73
CA SER A 262 -2.01 17.83 -13.26
C SER A 262 -1.13 17.34 -14.42
N LYS A 263 -1.72 16.68 -15.43
CA LYS A 263 -1.03 16.30 -16.67
C LYS A 263 -0.77 17.50 -17.59
N LYS A 264 -1.21 18.71 -17.21
CA LYS A 264 -1.05 19.97 -17.95
C LYS A 264 -1.63 19.93 -19.37
N ILE A 265 -2.64 19.09 -19.57
CA ILE A 265 -3.33 18.92 -20.84
C ILE A 265 -4.07 20.21 -21.20
N ALA A 266 -4.90 20.73 -20.28
CA ALA A 266 -5.62 21.98 -20.51
C ALA A 266 -5.15 23.09 -19.57
N ARG A 267 -5.01 24.30 -20.11
CA ARG A 267 -4.67 25.50 -19.33
C ARG A 267 -5.95 26.21 -18.89
N GLY A 268 -6.19 26.28 -17.58
CA GLY A 268 -7.28 27.07 -17.00
C GLY A 268 -8.60 26.30 -16.85
N LYS A 269 -9.74 27.00 -17.00
CA LYS A 269 -11.06 26.39 -16.86
C LYS A 269 -11.37 25.50 -18.06
N VAL A 270 -11.50 24.19 -17.80
CA VAL A 270 -11.92 23.23 -18.82
C VAL A 270 -13.40 23.33 -19.16
N SER A 271 -14.28 23.84 -18.28
CA SER A 271 -15.72 23.95 -18.58
C SER A 271 -16.11 25.34 -19.08
N LYS A 272 -16.76 25.39 -20.25
CA LYS A 272 -17.33 26.60 -20.85
C LYS A 272 -18.84 26.43 -21.07
N LYS A 273 -19.63 27.47 -20.77
CA LYS A 273 -21.08 27.49 -20.94
C LYS A 273 -21.41 28.21 -22.24
N TYR A 274 -22.31 27.62 -23.03
CA TYR A 274 -22.84 28.17 -24.28
C TYR A 274 -24.37 28.28 -24.20
N TYR A 275 -24.94 29.16 -25.02
CA TYR A 275 -26.38 29.31 -25.19
C TYR A 275 -26.73 28.94 -26.63
N LEU A 276 -27.66 28.01 -26.79
CA LEU A 276 -28.20 27.59 -28.09
C LEU A 276 -29.22 28.61 -28.58
N GLU A 277 -29.59 28.56 -29.87
CA GLU A 277 -30.59 29.47 -30.44
C GLU A 277 -31.96 29.31 -29.79
N ASN A 278 -32.28 28.09 -29.36
CA ASN A 278 -33.51 27.77 -28.63
C ASN A 278 -33.55 28.31 -27.17
N GLY A 279 -32.51 29.03 -26.73
CA GLY A 279 -32.37 29.63 -25.40
C GLY A 279 -31.91 28.66 -24.30
N GLN A 280 -31.71 27.38 -24.61
CA GLN A 280 -31.13 26.42 -23.67
C GLN A 280 -29.66 26.71 -23.45
N SER A 281 -29.18 26.47 -22.23
CA SER A 281 -27.77 26.58 -21.93
C SER A 281 -27.12 25.22 -21.77
N VAL A 282 -26.05 24.99 -22.52
CA VAL A 282 -25.28 23.75 -22.52
C VAL A 282 -23.86 24.02 -22.05
N ARG A 283 -23.18 22.98 -21.56
CA ARG A 283 -21.79 23.08 -21.12
C ARG A 283 -20.93 22.12 -21.89
N PHE A 284 -19.82 22.63 -22.38
CA PHE A 284 -18.77 21.86 -23.03
C PHE A 284 -17.50 21.89 -22.19
N TRP A 285 -16.72 20.83 -22.34
CA TRP A 285 -15.34 20.77 -21.91
C TRP A 285 -14.44 21.19 -23.07
N LYS A 286 -13.66 22.24 -22.84
CA LYS A 286 -12.64 22.80 -23.72
C LYS A 286 -11.35 22.01 -23.53
N LEU A 287 -10.91 21.30 -24.55
CA LEU A 287 -9.69 20.51 -24.57
C LEU A 287 -8.86 20.91 -25.80
N PRO A 288 -7.53 20.85 -25.76
CA PRO A 288 -6.73 21.12 -26.95
C PRO A 288 -6.84 19.95 -27.96
N THR A 289 -6.66 20.22 -29.24
CA THR A 289 -6.69 19.19 -30.30
C THR A 289 -5.51 18.22 -30.23
N ASP A 290 -4.38 18.61 -29.63
CA ASP A 290 -3.24 17.72 -29.37
C ASP A 290 -3.53 16.63 -28.33
N PHE A 291 -4.55 16.82 -27.48
CA PHE A 291 -5.02 15.81 -26.55
C PHE A 291 -5.73 14.66 -27.28
N ALA A 292 -6.53 14.99 -28.30
CA ALA A 292 -7.16 14.03 -29.20
C ALA A 292 -7.64 14.74 -30.47
N GLU A 293 -7.19 14.26 -31.62
CA GLU A 293 -7.58 14.79 -32.91
C GLU A 293 -8.99 14.27 -33.28
N PRO A 294 -9.98 15.17 -33.49
CA PRO A 294 -11.34 14.77 -33.80
C PRO A 294 -11.47 14.30 -35.26
N LYS A 295 -12.41 13.39 -35.53
CA LYS A 295 -12.71 12.99 -36.91
C LYS A 295 -13.52 14.09 -37.60
N LEU A 296 -12.84 14.88 -38.44
CA LEU A 296 -13.48 15.83 -39.33
C LEU A 296 -14.34 15.10 -40.37
N PRO A 297 -15.50 15.66 -40.76
CA PRO A 297 -16.24 15.13 -41.89
C PRO A 297 -15.36 15.17 -43.14
N ASP A 298 -15.33 14.08 -43.92
CA ASP A 298 -14.69 14.08 -45.23
C ASP A 298 -15.40 15.16 -46.09
N GLU A 299 -14.65 16.10 -46.67
CA GLU A 299 -15.19 17.07 -47.65
C GLU A 299 -15.66 16.28 -48.89
N ASP A 300 -16.95 15.91 -48.89
CA ASP A 300 -17.81 15.34 -49.95
C ASP A 300 -17.15 14.44 -51.03
N GLU A 301 -17.58 13.17 -51.07
CA GLU A 301 -17.82 12.48 -52.35
C GLU A 301 -18.92 13.27 -53.08
N GLY A 302 -18.53 14.24 -53.89
CA GLY A 302 -19.44 15.07 -54.67
C GLY A 302 -20.43 14.21 -55.45
N GLU A 303 -21.71 14.37 -55.13
CA GLU A 303 -22.82 13.90 -55.95
C GLU A 303 -22.64 14.47 -57.37
N GLU A 304 -22.25 13.63 -58.32
CA GLU A 304 -22.29 13.97 -59.74
C GLU A 304 -23.76 14.27 -60.09
N GLU A 305 -24.09 15.55 -60.23
CA GLU A 305 -25.32 16.02 -60.86
C GLU A 305 -25.42 15.41 -62.27
N ASP A 306 -26.23 14.35 -62.41
CA ASP A 306 -26.62 13.79 -63.70
C ASP A 306 -27.53 14.78 -64.44
N SER A 307 -26.89 15.79 -65.02
CA SER A 307 -27.48 16.79 -65.90
C SER A 307 -27.36 16.35 -67.37
N SER A 308 -27.89 15.18 -67.71
CA SER A 308 -28.01 14.75 -69.10
C SER A 308 -29.31 15.24 -69.75
N VAL A 309 -29.38 16.55 -70.03
CA VAL A 309 -30.26 17.11 -71.07
C VAL A 309 -29.42 17.40 -72.31
N SER A 310 -29.52 16.56 -73.35
CA SER A 310 -29.21 16.98 -74.72
C SER A 310 -29.99 16.19 -75.79
N SER A 311 -31.05 16.84 -76.27
CA SER A 311 -31.35 17.12 -77.68
C SER A 311 -31.33 16.01 -78.74
N ARG A 312 -32.56 15.67 -79.17
CA ARG A 312 -33.05 15.71 -80.57
C ARG A 312 -32.01 15.87 -81.70
N GLY A 313 -31.91 14.83 -82.52
CA GLY A 313 -31.75 14.88 -83.99
C GLY A 313 -32.25 13.53 -84.52
N GLY A 314 -33.13 13.39 -85.50
CA GLY A 314 -33.37 14.23 -86.67
C GLY A 314 -32.98 13.46 -87.93
N VAL A 315 -33.91 12.63 -88.42
CA VAL A 315 -34.17 12.25 -89.82
C VAL A 315 -33.07 11.55 -90.64
N ALA A 316 -33.32 10.29 -91.04
CA ALA A 316 -33.60 9.88 -92.42
C ALA A 316 -34.15 8.45 -92.45
#